data_AF-A0A6M8MQA1-F1
#
_entry.id   AF-A0A6M8MQA1-F1
#
_cell.length_a   1.000
_cell.length_b   1.000
_cell.length_c   1.000
_cell.angle_alpha   90.00
_cell.angle_beta   90.00
_cell.angle_gamma   90.00
#
_symmetry.space_group_name_H-M   'P 1'
#
loop_
_entity.id
_entity.type
_entity.pdbx_description
1 polymer ?
#
loop_
_entity_poly.entity_id
_entity_poly.type
_entity_poly.pdbx_seq_one_letter_code
_entity_poly.pdbx_strand_id
1 'polypeptide(L)'
;MSSKHSSAVSGGGTVLSEESPGVYNTLFSKINLNPVSALGDIEAFQNNEALSEISADERVTAAVSVFLNLLKGSSRKVQRLDKTLLDEHIASLDAQISRQLDAVMHHPDFQRVESTWRGVKSLIDQTDFRQNVRIELLDISKDHLVQDFEDAPEIAQSGLYMHTYTQEYDTPGGEPIAAAVSSYEFDRSPQDIALLRNISKVAAAAHMPFIGSVGPAFFGKETMEEVAAIKDIGNYFDRAEYIKWKSFRDTDDSLISG
;
A
#
# COMPACT_ATOMS: atom_id res chain seq x y z
N MET A 1 -24.02 28.26 -65.54
CA MET A 1 -23.51 29.47 -66.21
C MET A 1 -24.03 30.68 -65.45
N SER A 2 -23.14 31.63 -65.14
CA SER A 2 -23.36 33.06 -64.83
C SER A 2 -24.55 33.51 -63.97
N SER A 3 -24.48 34.51 -63.11
CA SER A 3 -23.45 35.39 -62.54
C SER A 3 -24.28 36.42 -61.77
N LYS A 4 -23.85 36.78 -60.55
CA LYS A 4 -23.90 38.12 -59.91
C LYS A 4 -25.26 38.86 -59.88
N HIS A 5 -25.67 39.48 -58.77
CA HIS A 5 -24.96 40.58 -58.10
C HIS A 5 -25.71 40.96 -56.80
N SER A 6 -24.98 41.26 -55.72
CA SER A 6 -24.92 42.58 -55.03
C SER A 6 -26.10 42.85 -54.09
N SER A 7 -26.02 43.43 -52.89
CA SER A 7 -25.03 44.10 -52.02
C SER A 7 -25.87 44.48 -50.75
N ALA A 8 -25.40 44.84 -49.56
CA ALA A 8 -24.26 45.65 -49.18
C ALA A 8 -24.16 45.74 -47.62
N VAL A 9 -22.92 45.89 -47.14
CA VAL A 9 -22.45 46.91 -46.15
C VAL A 9 -22.37 46.62 -44.64
N SER A 10 -21.13 46.87 -44.18
CA SER A 10 -20.61 47.42 -42.89
C SER A 10 -20.08 46.41 -41.88
N GLY A 11 -18.89 46.58 -41.31
CA GLY A 11 -17.92 47.67 -41.41
C GLY A 11 -16.54 47.22 -40.91
N GLY A 12 -15.51 47.93 -41.35
CA GLY A 12 -14.12 47.71 -40.95
C GLY A 12 -13.88 48.06 -39.49
N GLY A 13 -13.05 47.25 -38.84
CA GLY A 13 -12.49 47.47 -37.52
C GLY A 13 -11.05 46.95 -37.49
N THR A 14 -10.14 47.90 -37.58
CA THR A 14 -8.69 47.91 -37.40
C THR A 14 -8.08 46.71 -36.66
N VAL A 15 -7.11 46.06 -37.30
CA VAL A 15 -6.14 45.15 -36.69
C VAL A 15 -5.41 45.89 -35.56
N LEU A 16 -5.55 45.45 -34.32
CA LEU A 16 -4.74 45.93 -33.20
C LEU A 16 -3.36 45.30 -33.31
N SER A 17 -2.39 46.15 -33.63
CA SER A 17 -0.97 45.87 -33.70
C SER A 17 -0.43 45.29 -32.40
N GLU A 18 0.47 44.31 -32.55
CA GLU A 18 1.51 43.96 -31.58
C GLU A 18 2.23 45.22 -31.12
N GLU A 19 2.39 45.41 -29.80
CA GLU A 19 3.59 45.94 -29.14
C GLU A 19 3.28 46.25 -27.66
N SER A 20 3.43 45.23 -26.83
CA SER A 20 4.03 45.41 -25.51
C SER A 20 4.97 44.23 -25.34
N PRO A 21 6.28 44.46 -25.12
CA PRO A 21 7.21 43.36 -24.91
C PRO A 21 6.75 42.67 -23.63
N GLY A 22 6.06 41.55 -23.79
CA GLY A 22 5.53 40.79 -22.68
C GLY A 22 6.66 40.53 -21.70
N VAL A 23 6.38 40.72 -20.41
CA VAL A 23 7.31 40.48 -19.29
C VAL A 23 8.08 39.15 -19.46
N TYR A 24 7.45 38.18 -20.13
CA TYR A 24 8.04 36.97 -20.69
C TYR A 24 9.35 37.20 -21.47
N ASN A 25 9.34 37.93 -22.59
CA ASN A 25 10.54 38.11 -23.43
C ASN A 25 11.67 38.85 -22.71
N THR A 26 11.33 39.79 -21.81
CA THR A 26 12.32 40.57 -21.05
C THR A 26 12.97 39.78 -19.93
N LEU A 27 12.28 38.79 -19.37
CA LEU A 27 12.85 37.87 -18.38
C LEU A 27 13.81 36.90 -19.06
N PHE A 28 13.41 36.27 -20.16
CA PHE A 28 14.25 35.32 -20.91
C PHE A 28 15.53 35.96 -21.47
N SER A 29 15.48 37.21 -21.94
CA SER A 29 16.67 37.95 -22.38
C SER A 29 17.67 38.26 -21.26
N LYS A 30 17.23 38.39 -20.00
CA LYS A 30 18.11 38.63 -18.86
C LYS A 30 18.87 37.38 -18.41
N ILE A 31 18.39 36.20 -18.77
CA ILE A 31 18.98 34.90 -18.41
C ILE A 31 19.69 34.24 -19.62
N ASN A 32 19.85 34.97 -20.74
CA ASN A 32 20.49 34.48 -21.96
C ASN A 32 19.84 33.20 -22.54
N LEU A 33 18.51 33.11 -22.45
CA LEU A 33 17.74 31.97 -22.95
C LEU A 33 16.71 32.45 -23.99
N ASN A 34 16.53 31.68 -25.06
CA ASN A 34 15.50 31.96 -26.06
C ASN A 34 14.21 31.22 -25.69
N PRO A 35 13.08 31.92 -25.50
CA PRO A 35 11.82 31.28 -25.12
C PRO A 35 11.31 30.40 -26.25
N VAL A 36 11.11 29.10 -25.96
CA VAL A 36 10.51 28.16 -26.92
C VAL A 36 9.00 28.44 -27.01
N SER A 37 8.49 28.60 -28.22
CA SER A 37 7.14 29.13 -28.48
C SER A 37 5.99 28.14 -28.26
N ALA A 38 6.29 26.87 -28.00
CA ALA A 38 5.31 25.84 -27.66
C ALA A 38 5.94 24.78 -26.75
N LEU A 39 5.21 24.40 -25.71
CA LEU A 39 5.58 23.29 -24.83
C LEU A 39 5.03 22.01 -25.41
N GLY A 40 5.86 20.97 -25.48
CA GLY A 40 5.35 19.62 -25.64
C GLY A 40 4.49 19.21 -24.44
N ASP A 41 3.70 18.15 -24.62
CA ASP A 41 2.79 17.61 -23.62
C ASP A 41 3.52 17.32 -22.28
N ILE A 42 2.86 17.61 -21.15
CA ILE A 42 3.43 17.42 -19.80
C ILE A 42 3.82 15.95 -19.56
N GLU A 43 3.25 15.02 -20.33
CA GLU A 43 3.55 13.58 -20.34
C GLU A 43 5.04 13.29 -20.64
N ALA A 44 5.73 14.11 -21.43
CA ALA A 44 7.16 13.95 -21.70
C ALA A 44 8.04 14.14 -20.45
N PHE A 45 7.53 14.82 -19.42
CA PHE A 45 8.23 15.07 -18.16
C PHE A 45 7.88 14.05 -17.06
N GLN A 46 7.01 13.08 -17.32
CA GLN A 46 6.70 11.99 -16.39
C GLN A 46 7.67 10.82 -16.51
N ASN A 47 8.45 10.76 -17.60
CA ASN A 47 9.33 9.64 -17.92
C ASN A 47 10.81 10.03 -17.76
N ASN A 48 11.55 9.29 -16.93
CA ASN A 48 12.92 9.64 -16.53
C ASN A 48 13.92 9.61 -17.72
N GLU A 49 13.67 8.73 -18.70
CA GLU A 49 14.45 8.64 -19.95
C GLU A 49 14.19 9.83 -20.89
N ALA A 50 12.95 10.27 -21.01
CA ALA A 50 12.58 11.43 -21.83
C ALA A 50 13.11 12.75 -21.23
N LEU A 51 13.16 12.86 -19.90
CA LEU A 51 13.74 13.99 -19.18
C LEU A 51 15.25 14.18 -19.42
N SER A 52 15.98 13.10 -19.71
CA SER A 52 17.43 13.10 -20.00
C SER A 52 17.75 13.76 -21.35
N GLU A 53 16.90 13.52 -22.36
CA GLU A 53 17.09 13.99 -23.75
C GLU A 53 16.65 15.44 -23.98
N ILE A 54 15.86 16.02 -23.05
CA ILE A 54 15.37 17.41 -23.17
C ILE A 54 16.51 18.40 -22.83
N SER A 55 16.65 19.45 -23.64
CA SER A 55 17.65 20.49 -23.42
C SER A 55 17.37 21.28 -22.12
N ALA A 56 18.40 21.87 -21.50
CA ALA A 56 18.20 22.70 -20.30
C ALA A 56 17.21 23.86 -20.54
N ASP A 57 17.24 24.42 -21.75
CA ASP A 57 16.40 25.54 -22.18
C ASP A 57 14.91 25.16 -22.26
N GLU A 58 14.60 23.96 -22.74
CA GLU A 58 13.24 23.42 -22.78
C GLU A 58 12.70 23.08 -21.39
N ARG A 59 13.52 22.51 -20.50
CA ARG A 59 13.14 22.25 -19.09
C ARG A 59 12.82 23.54 -18.35
N VAL A 60 13.64 24.58 -18.53
CA VAL A 60 13.42 25.89 -17.92
C VAL A 60 12.17 26.56 -18.50
N THR A 61 11.96 26.49 -19.81
CA THR A 61 10.76 27.03 -20.45
C THR A 61 9.48 26.35 -19.93
N ALA A 62 9.51 25.02 -19.75
CA ALA A 62 8.43 24.25 -19.13
C ALA A 62 8.17 24.66 -17.69
N ALA A 63 9.20 24.70 -16.85
CA ALA A 63 9.06 25.13 -15.46
C ALA A 63 8.45 26.54 -15.35
N VAL A 64 8.95 27.50 -16.16
CA VAL A 64 8.46 28.88 -16.16
C VAL A 64 7.01 28.98 -16.63
N SER A 65 6.62 28.19 -17.63
CA SER A 65 5.24 28.19 -18.13
C SER A 65 4.23 27.61 -17.15
N VAL A 66 4.58 26.52 -16.47
CA VAL A 66 3.75 25.91 -15.40
C VAL A 66 3.61 26.90 -14.26
N PHE A 67 4.71 27.55 -13.87
CA PHE A 67 4.70 28.58 -12.83
C PHE A 67 3.81 29.78 -13.21
N LEU A 68 3.88 30.26 -14.46
CA LEU A 68 3.04 31.37 -14.92
C LEU A 68 1.57 30.98 -15.05
N ASN A 69 1.25 29.72 -15.36
CA ASN A 69 -0.12 29.22 -15.31
C ASN A 69 -0.64 29.14 -13.86
N LEU A 70 0.19 28.70 -12.91
CA LEU A 70 -0.15 28.69 -11.48
C LEU A 70 -0.38 30.12 -10.94
N LEU A 71 0.43 31.08 -11.37
CA LEU A 71 0.26 32.50 -11.03
C LEU A 71 -1.02 33.10 -11.63
N LYS A 72 -1.39 32.73 -12.85
CA LYS A 72 -2.67 33.16 -13.47
C LYS A 72 -3.89 32.66 -12.71
N GLY A 73 -3.81 31.47 -12.09
CA GLY A 73 -4.86 30.91 -11.24
C GLY A 73 -4.94 31.55 -9.84
N SER A 74 -3.87 32.20 -9.38
CA SER A 74 -3.84 32.89 -8.09
C SER A 74 -4.27 34.35 -8.23
N SER A 75 -5.32 34.76 -7.52
CA SER A 75 -5.88 36.13 -7.58
C SER A 75 -4.98 37.24 -6.96
N ARG A 76 -3.72 36.93 -6.64
CA ARG A 76 -2.74 37.88 -6.06
C ARG A 76 -2.00 38.61 -7.18
N LYS A 77 -2.02 39.95 -7.16
CA LYS A 77 -1.14 40.77 -8.02
C LYS A 77 0.32 40.62 -7.57
N VAL A 78 1.04 39.70 -8.19
CA VAL A 78 2.47 39.51 -7.96
C VAL A 78 3.24 40.62 -8.67
N GLN A 79 3.84 41.53 -7.90
CA GLN A 79 4.66 42.63 -8.44
C GLN A 79 6.12 42.21 -8.68
N ARG A 80 6.58 41.14 -8.03
CA ARG A 80 7.95 40.63 -8.13
C ARG A 80 7.96 39.12 -7.89
N LEU A 81 8.64 38.37 -8.77
CA LEU A 81 8.96 36.96 -8.48
C LEU A 81 10.09 36.96 -7.44
N ASP A 82 9.75 36.70 -6.18
CA ASP A 82 10.73 36.48 -5.13
C ASP A 82 10.79 34.98 -4.79
N LYS A 83 11.98 34.53 -4.35
CA LYS A 83 12.24 33.14 -3.95
C LYS A 83 11.20 32.61 -2.95
N THR A 84 10.73 33.48 -2.06
CA THR A 84 9.70 33.17 -1.06
C THR A 84 8.38 32.72 -1.67
N LEU A 85 7.95 33.31 -2.80
CA LEU A 85 6.72 32.89 -3.48
C LEU A 85 6.87 31.52 -4.14
N LEU A 86 8.08 31.21 -4.63
CA LEU A 86 8.38 29.88 -5.18
C LEU A 86 8.38 28.83 -4.06
N ASP A 87 9.03 29.12 -2.94
CA ASP A 87 9.07 28.26 -1.77
C ASP A 87 7.65 28.05 -1.18
N GLU A 88 6.79 29.07 -1.16
CA GLU A 88 5.36 28.94 -0.77
C GLU A 88 4.59 27.99 -1.70
N HIS A 89 4.80 28.08 -3.01
CA HIS A 89 4.14 27.18 -3.96
C HIS A 89 4.67 25.75 -3.90
N ILE A 90 5.98 25.57 -3.70
CA ILE A 90 6.58 24.24 -3.45
C ILE A 90 5.96 23.64 -2.18
N ALA A 91 5.93 24.38 -1.08
CA ALA A 91 5.32 23.92 0.17
C ALA A 91 3.83 23.56 -0.02
N SER A 92 3.09 24.32 -0.84
CA SER A 92 1.69 24.00 -1.15
C SER A 92 1.53 22.74 -2.02
N LEU A 93 2.49 22.45 -2.90
CA LEU A 93 2.51 21.22 -3.69
C LEU A 93 2.90 20.03 -2.82
N ASP A 94 3.93 20.17 -2.00
CA ASP A 94 4.34 19.16 -1.02
C ASP A 94 3.17 18.83 -0.09
N ALA A 95 2.45 19.82 0.44
CA ALA A 95 1.27 19.60 1.25
C ALA A 95 0.12 18.89 0.51
N GLN A 96 0.00 19.04 -0.81
CA GLN A 96 -0.97 18.28 -1.62
C GLN A 96 -0.52 16.84 -1.82
N ILE A 97 0.74 16.64 -2.20
CA ILE A 97 1.33 15.32 -2.41
C ILE A 97 1.32 14.53 -1.10
N SER A 98 1.74 15.14 0.01
CA SER A 98 1.70 14.53 1.34
C SER A 98 0.29 14.13 1.72
N ARG A 99 -0.74 14.95 1.51
CA ARG A 99 -2.14 14.56 1.78
C ARG A 99 -2.60 13.37 0.96
N GLN A 100 -2.22 13.32 -0.32
CA GLN A 100 -2.60 12.20 -1.17
C GLN A 100 -1.86 10.92 -0.76
N LEU A 101 -0.56 11.03 -0.48
CA LEU A 101 0.26 9.92 -0.02
C LEU A 101 -0.24 9.41 1.33
N ASP A 102 -0.58 10.32 2.24
CA ASP A 102 -1.13 10.00 3.55
C ASP A 102 -2.43 9.21 3.44
N ALA A 103 -3.34 9.60 2.54
CA ALA A 103 -4.56 8.87 2.27
C ALA A 103 -4.31 7.44 1.71
N VAL A 104 -3.30 7.28 0.85
CA VAL A 104 -2.93 5.96 0.31
C VAL A 104 -2.27 5.09 1.38
N MET A 105 -1.33 5.64 2.16
CA MET A 105 -0.61 4.91 3.21
C MET A 105 -1.52 4.55 4.39
N HIS A 106 -2.55 5.34 4.69
CA HIS A 106 -3.53 5.04 5.73
C HIS A 106 -4.73 4.22 5.23
N HIS A 107 -4.70 3.76 3.97
CA HIS A 107 -5.73 2.88 3.47
C HIS A 107 -5.62 1.51 4.17
N PRO A 108 -6.72 0.94 4.71
CA PRO A 108 -6.67 -0.29 5.51
C PRO A 108 -6.09 -1.49 4.74
N ASP A 109 -6.37 -1.58 3.43
CA ASP A 109 -5.79 -2.65 2.60
C ASP A 109 -4.28 -2.51 2.42
N PHE A 110 -3.78 -1.27 2.28
CA PHE A 110 -2.35 -1.03 2.15
C PHE A 110 -1.64 -1.35 3.46
N GLN A 111 -2.18 -0.85 4.58
CA GLN A 111 -1.62 -1.12 5.90
C GLN A 111 -1.58 -2.61 6.23
N ARG A 112 -2.61 -3.39 5.87
CA ARG A 112 -2.64 -4.84 6.09
C ARG A 112 -1.54 -5.58 5.32
N VAL A 113 -1.32 -5.21 4.06
CA VAL A 113 -0.27 -5.82 3.23
C VAL A 113 1.10 -5.36 3.72
N GLU A 114 1.24 -4.07 4.01
CA GLU A 114 2.48 -3.49 4.53
C GLU A 114 2.88 -4.09 5.89
N SER A 115 1.94 -4.27 6.82
CA SER A 115 2.22 -4.87 8.13
C SER A 115 2.73 -6.30 7.99
N THR A 116 2.14 -7.07 7.08
CA THR A 116 2.56 -8.45 6.80
C THR A 116 4.00 -8.48 6.26
N TRP A 117 4.29 -7.68 5.23
CA TRP A 117 5.63 -7.65 4.63
C TRP A 117 6.69 -7.03 5.53
N ARG A 118 6.35 -6.01 6.32
CA ARG A 118 7.25 -5.46 7.34
C ARG A 118 7.53 -6.48 8.44
N GLY A 119 6.54 -7.27 8.84
CA GLY A 119 6.71 -8.39 9.78
C GLY A 119 7.69 -9.43 9.26
N VAL A 120 7.49 -9.89 8.02
CA VAL A 120 8.41 -10.82 7.33
C VAL A 120 9.81 -10.23 7.22
N LYS A 121 9.93 -8.97 6.82
CA LYS A 121 11.22 -8.27 6.70
C LYS A 121 11.93 -8.21 8.05
N SER A 122 11.21 -7.90 9.13
CA SER A 122 11.74 -7.90 10.49
C SER A 122 12.25 -9.28 10.91
N LEU A 123 11.53 -10.36 10.56
CA LEU A 123 11.97 -11.73 10.84
C LEU A 123 13.26 -12.08 10.10
N ILE A 124 13.34 -11.73 8.80
CA ILE A 124 14.52 -11.96 7.97
C ILE A 124 15.72 -11.17 8.51
N ASP A 125 15.53 -9.90 8.87
CA ASP A 125 16.63 -9.03 9.32
C ASP A 125 17.20 -9.44 10.68
N GLN A 126 16.40 -10.11 11.51
CA GLN A 126 16.83 -10.62 12.82
C GLN A 126 17.42 -12.03 12.77
N THR A 127 17.31 -12.73 11.63
CA THR A 127 17.74 -14.12 11.48
C THR A 127 19.14 -14.21 10.90
N ASP A 128 20.05 -14.90 11.59
CA ASP A 128 21.37 -15.23 11.03
C ASP A 128 21.31 -16.50 10.17
N PHE A 129 21.15 -16.32 8.85
CA PHE A 129 21.12 -17.41 7.87
C PHE A 129 22.43 -18.22 7.79
N ARG A 130 23.53 -17.75 8.41
CA ARG A 130 24.78 -18.54 8.49
C ARG A 130 24.68 -19.70 9.48
N GLN A 131 23.70 -19.68 10.38
CA GLN A 131 23.43 -20.73 11.36
C GLN A 131 22.53 -21.85 10.81
N ASN A 132 22.48 -22.04 9.49
CA ASN A 132 21.65 -23.05 8.82
C ASN A 132 20.15 -22.91 9.14
N VAL A 133 19.64 -21.67 9.12
CA VAL A 133 18.22 -21.37 9.27
C VAL A 133 17.64 -21.13 7.89
N ARG A 134 16.50 -21.76 7.59
CA ARG A 134 15.72 -21.55 6.38
C ARG A 134 14.33 -21.05 6.75
N ILE A 135 13.85 -20.05 6.01
CA ILE A 135 12.51 -19.49 6.17
C ILE A 135 11.77 -19.73 4.87
N GLU A 136 10.62 -20.36 4.95
CA GLU A 136 9.73 -20.59 3.80
C GLU A 136 8.46 -19.76 3.96
N LEU A 137 7.97 -19.23 2.85
CA LEU A 137 6.75 -18.44 2.82
C LEU A 137 5.67 -19.20 2.04
N LEU A 138 4.55 -19.43 2.71
CA LEU A 138 3.33 -19.94 2.10
C LEU A 138 2.30 -18.82 2.05
N ASP A 139 1.98 -18.34 0.85
CA ASP A 139 0.92 -17.36 0.65
C ASP A 139 -0.44 -18.05 0.58
N ILE A 140 -1.23 -17.89 1.63
CA ILE A 140 -2.59 -18.42 1.72
C ILE A 140 -3.45 -17.46 2.53
N SER A 141 -4.69 -17.24 2.10
CA SER A 141 -5.66 -16.47 2.88
C SER A 141 -6.27 -17.36 3.96
N LYS A 142 -6.69 -16.75 5.06
CA LYS A 142 -7.36 -17.47 6.15
C LYS A 142 -8.62 -18.21 5.64
N ASP A 143 -9.39 -17.58 4.77
CA ASP A 143 -10.61 -18.16 4.19
C ASP A 143 -10.31 -19.39 3.31
N HIS A 144 -9.25 -19.33 2.49
CA HIS A 144 -8.83 -20.48 1.70
C HIS A 144 -8.31 -21.62 2.58
N LEU A 145 -7.64 -21.32 3.69
CA LEU A 145 -7.20 -22.34 4.62
C LEU A 145 -8.39 -23.02 5.32
N VAL A 146 -9.44 -22.27 5.69
CA VAL A 146 -10.69 -22.86 6.20
C VAL A 146 -11.30 -23.78 5.14
N GLN A 147 -11.43 -23.27 3.91
CA GLN A 147 -12.02 -24.02 2.81
C GLN A 147 -11.25 -25.32 2.52
N ASP A 148 -9.91 -25.28 2.54
CA ASP A 148 -9.06 -26.48 2.35
C ASP A 148 -9.37 -27.57 3.39
N PHE A 149 -9.58 -27.18 4.66
CA PHE A 149 -9.96 -28.14 5.70
C PHE A 149 -11.42 -28.62 5.60
N GLU A 150 -12.32 -27.84 5.02
CA GLU A 150 -13.72 -28.24 4.80
C GLU A 150 -13.88 -29.16 3.59
N ASP A 151 -13.09 -28.92 2.54
CA ASP A 151 -13.09 -29.73 1.32
C ASP A 151 -12.37 -31.08 1.52
N ALA A 152 -11.40 -31.15 2.44
CA ALA A 152 -10.67 -32.37 2.76
C ALA A 152 -11.52 -33.34 3.61
N PRO A 153 -11.76 -34.60 3.17
CA PRO A 153 -12.49 -35.59 3.97
C PRO A 153 -11.82 -35.94 5.29
N GLU A 154 -10.49 -35.88 5.31
CA GLU A 154 -9.63 -36.15 6.45
C GLU A 154 -8.50 -35.12 6.49
N ILE A 155 -8.02 -34.78 7.69
CA ILE A 155 -6.94 -33.79 7.87
C ILE A 155 -5.65 -34.20 7.16
N ALA A 156 -5.36 -35.51 7.07
CA ALA A 156 -4.20 -36.03 6.35
C ALA A 156 -4.24 -35.76 4.83
N GLN A 157 -5.41 -35.37 4.30
CA GLN A 157 -5.63 -35.06 2.89
C GLN A 157 -5.73 -33.55 2.62
N SER A 158 -5.54 -32.70 3.65
CA SER A 158 -5.54 -31.25 3.45
C SER A 158 -4.25 -30.77 2.80
N GLY A 159 -4.32 -29.62 2.11
CA GLY A 159 -3.17 -29.00 1.49
C GLY A 159 -2.08 -28.64 2.50
N LEU A 160 -2.46 -28.15 3.68
CA LEU A 160 -1.49 -27.83 4.74
C LEU A 160 -0.74 -29.09 5.22
N TYR A 161 -1.43 -30.22 5.37
CA TYR A 161 -0.79 -31.49 5.75
C TYR A 161 0.18 -31.98 4.69
N MET A 162 -0.20 -31.87 3.41
CA MET A 162 0.68 -32.24 2.31
C MET A 162 1.98 -31.42 2.30
N HIS A 163 1.89 -30.10 2.48
CA HIS A 163 3.07 -29.22 2.48
C HIS A 163 3.97 -29.41 3.69
N THR A 164 3.39 -29.64 4.88
CA THR A 164 4.17 -29.68 6.13
C THR A 164 4.65 -31.09 6.47
N TYR A 165 3.77 -32.09 6.35
CA TYR A 165 4.07 -33.47 6.72
C TYR A 165 4.59 -34.28 5.53
N THR A 166 3.84 -34.36 4.43
CA THR A 166 4.18 -35.30 3.33
C THR A 166 5.43 -34.87 2.57
N GLN A 167 5.54 -33.59 2.20
CA GLN A 167 6.65 -33.10 1.38
C GLN A 167 7.96 -32.96 2.16
N GLU A 168 7.90 -32.66 3.46
CA GLU A 168 9.09 -32.41 4.27
C GLU A 168 9.35 -33.53 5.29
N TYR A 169 8.40 -33.80 6.19
CA TYR A 169 8.62 -34.74 7.31
C TYR A 169 8.72 -36.21 6.88
N ASP A 170 7.84 -36.67 5.98
CA ASP A 170 7.74 -38.07 5.54
C ASP A 170 8.61 -38.37 4.28
N THR A 171 9.24 -37.35 3.71
CA THR A 171 10.08 -37.50 2.51
C THR A 171 11.54 -37.79 2.89
N PRO A 172 12.16 -38.86 2.39
CA PRO A 172 13.57 -39.14 2.64
C PRO A 172 14.48 -38.00 2.17
N GLY A 173 15.18 -37.36 3.10
CA GLY A 173 16.05 -36.21 2.82
C GLY A 173 15.34 -34.86 2.79
N GLY A 174 14.06 -34.79 3.20
CA GLY A 174 13.34 -33.53 3.44
C GLY A 174 13.87 -32.78 4.66
N GLU A 175 13.50 -31.51 4.76
CA GLU A 175 13.89 -30.62 5.85
C GLU A 175 12.65 -30.31 6.71
N PRO A 176 12.42 -31.04 7.83
CA PRO A 176 11.20 -30.88 8.60
C PRO A 176 11.05 -29.46 9.15
N ILE A 177 9.83 -28.93 9.05
CA ILE A 177 9.53 -27.57 9.47
C ILE A 177 9.54 -27.50 11.00
N ALA A 178 10.40 -26.64 11.55
CA ALA A 178 10.59 -26.51 12.99
C ALA A 178 9.41 -25.79 13.68
N ALA A 179 8.80 -24.82 13.03
CA ALA A 179 7.64 -24.08 13.53
C ALA A 179 6.91 -23.41 12.36
N ALA A 180 5.58 -23.32 12.46
CA ALA A 180 4.76 -22.52 11.56
C ALA A 180 4.35 -21.23 12.26
N VAL A 181 4.55 -20.10 11.61
CA VAL A 181 4.12 -18.79 12.11
C VAL A 181 3.07 -18.23 11.16
N SER A 182 1.91 -17.89 11.69
CA SER A 182 0.84 -17.26 10.92
C SER A 182 0.81 -15.76 11.14
N SER A 183 0.43 -15.02 10.09
CA SER A 183 0.09 -13.60 10.16
C SER A 183 -1.40 -13.36 10.40
N TYR A 184 -2.14 -14.39 10.81
CA TYR A 184 -3.58 -14.30 11.05
C TYR A 184 -3.90 -13.84 12.46
N GLU A 185 -4.99 -13.09 12.57
CA GLU A 185 -5.66 -12.82 13.84
C GLU A 185 -6.82 -13.80 14.00
N PHE A 186 -6.80 -14.57 15.08
CA PHE A 186 -7.87 -15.47 15.48
C PHE A 186 -8.82 -14.78 16.48
N ASP A 187 -10.10 -15.06 16.32
CA ASP A 187 -11.20 -14.61 17.16
C ASP A 187 -11.82 -15.77 17.95
N ARG A 188 -12.85 -15.45 18.74
CA ARG A 188 -13.59 -16.44 19.55
C ARG A 188 -14.70 -17.14 18.77
N SER A 189 -14.79 -16.93 17.46
CA SER A 189 -15.85 -17.50 16.64
C SER A 189 -15.71 -19.03 16.57
N PRO A 190 -16.83 -19.75 16.38
CA PRO A 190 -16.79 -21.18 16.13
C PRO A 190 -15.88 -21.61 14.97
N GLN A 191 -15.79 -20.79 13.92
CA GLN A 191 -15.02 -21.09 12.71
C GLN A 191 -13.52 -21.03 13.00
N ASP A 192 -13.06 -19.98 13.68
CA ASP A 192 -11.65 -19.84 14.06
C ASP A 192 -11.19 -20.90 15.05
N ILE A 193 -12.04 -21.25 16.02
CA ILE A 193 -11.71 -22.32 16.97
C ILE A 193 -11.66 -23.68 16.26
N ALA A 194 -12.52 -23.91 15.26
CA ALA A 194 -12.47 -25.12 14.45
C ALA A 194 -11.20 -25.16 13.58
N LEU A 195 -10.84 -24.03 12.96
CA LEU A 195 -9.61 -23.88 12.20
C LEU A 195 -8.37 -24.16 13.07
N LEU A 196 -8.27 -23.53 14.25
CA LEU A 196 -7.19 -23.76 15.21
C LEU A 196 -7.10 -25.24 15.61
N ARG A 197 -8.24 -25.91 15.83
CA ARG A 197 -8.27 -27.34 16.13
C ARG A 197 -7.72 -28.18 14.97
N ASN A 198 -8.05 -27.85 13.73
CA ASN A 198 -7.56 -28.59 12.56
C ASN A 198 -6.06 -28.36 12.36
N ILE A 199 -5.59 -27.11 12.46
CA ILE A 199 -4.17 -26.76 12.39
C ILE A 199 -3.39 -27.47 13.50
N SER A 200 -3.90 -27.46 14.73
CA SER A 200 -3.29 -28.11 15.89
C SER A 200 -3.08 -29.61 15.68
N LYS A 201 -4.01 -30.30 15.00
CA LYS A 201 -3.83 -31.71 14.62
C LYS A 201 -2.74 -31.92 13.56
N VAL A 202 -2.64 -31.04 12.56
CA VAL A 202 -1.56 -31.07 11.56
C VAL A 202 -0.21 -30.82 12.25
N ALA A 203 -0.16 -29.81 13.10
CA ALA A 203 1.00 -29.44 13.91
C ALA A 203 1.46 -30.59 14.82
N ALA A 204 0.52 -31.29 15.46
CA ALA A 204 0.80 -32.48 16.28
C ALA A 204 1.37 -33.63 15.45
N ALA A 205 0.83 -33.88 14.25
CA ALA A 205 1.32 -34.93 13.36
C ALA A 205 2.73 -34.63 12.83
N ALA A 206 3.01 -33.38 12.45
CA ALA A 206 4.31 -32.96 11.90
C ALA A 206 5.34 -32.56 12.97
N HIS A 207 5.00 -32.64 14.27
CA HIS A 207 5.81 -32.14 15.38
C HIS A 207 6.27 -30.68 15.20
N MET A 208 5.39 -29.86 14.62
CA MET A 208 5.67 -28.49 14.20
C MET A 208 4.76 -27.54 15.00
N PRO A 209 5.25 -26.86 16.05
CA PRO A 209 4.46 -25.87 16.77
C PRO A 209 3.90 -24.79 15.84
N PHE A 210 2.63 -24.46 16.04
CA PHE A 210 1.94 -23.41 15.31
C PHE A 210 1.80 -22.17 16.18
N ILE A 211 2.27 -21.03 15.67
CA ILE A 211 2.23 -19.74 16.36
C ILE A 211 1.23 -18.83 15.66
N GLY A 212 0.23 -18.38 16.42
CA GLY A 212 -0.81 -17.48 15.93
C GLY A 212 -0.98 -16.25 16.81
N SER A 213 -1.71 -15.26 16.31
CA SER A 213 -2.07 -14.08 17.09
C SER A 213 -3.57 -14.02 17.33
N VAL A 214 -4.00 -13.46 18.46
CA VAL A 214 -5.41 -13.20 18.75
C VAL A 214 -5.69 -11.70 18.74
N GLY A 215 -6.75 -11.31 18.04
CA GLY A 215 -7.15 -9.90 17.93
C GLY A 215 -8.04 -9.44 19.10
N PRO A 216 -8.37 -8.14 19.19
CA PRO A 216 -9.33 -7.61 20.18
C PRO A 216 -10.71 -8.30 20.12
N ALA A 217 -11.11 -8.70 18.92
CA ALA A 217 -12.36 -9.43 18.66
C ALA A 217 -12.42 -10.78 19.41
N PHE A 218 -11.27 -11.42 19.67
CA PHE A 218 -11.19 -12.62 20.51
C PHE A 218 -11.74 -12.35 21.91
N PHE A 219 -11.47 -11.16 22.45
CA PHE A 219 -11.96 -10.71 23.75
C PHE A 219 -13.35 -10.08 23.66
N GLY A 220 -14.00 -10.03 22.49
CA GLY A 220 -15.25 -9.31 22.29
C GLY A 220 -15.10 -7.79 22.48
N LYS A 221 -13.92 -7.25 22.15
CA LYS A 221 -13.57 -5.83 22.22
C LYS A 221 -13.24 -5.30 20.84
N GLU A 222 -13.39 -3.99 20.65
CA GLU A 222 -13.05 -3.34 19.37
C GLU A 222 -11.57 -2.94 19.32
N THR A 223 -10.97 -2.65 20.48
CA THR A 223 -9.57 -2.19 20.57
C THR A 223 -8.78 -2.96 21.61
N MET A 224 -7.46 -3.02 21.43
CA MET A 224 -6.56 -3.65 22.41
C MET A 224 -6.48 -2.89 23.73
N GLU A 225 -6.78 -1.58 23.71
CA GLU A 225 -6.87 -0.75 24.92
C GLU A 225 -8.01 -1.22 25.85
N GLU A 226 -9.15 -1.60 25.28
CA GLU A 226 -10.26 -2.17 26.04
C GLU A 226 -9.95 -3.56 26.60
N VAL A 227 -9.10 -4.34 25.90
CA VAL A 227 -8.61 -5.62 26.39
C VAL A 227 -7.72 -5.41 27.63
N ALA A 228 -6.83 -4.41 27.60
CA ALA A 228 -5.99 -4.07 28.74
C ALA A 228 -6.79 -3.60 29.98
N ALA A 229 -8.02 -3.09 29.77
CA ALA A 229 -8.92 -2.69 30.86
C ALA A 229 -9.61 -3.87 31.58
N ILE A 230 -9.47 -5.11 31.07
CA ILE A 230 -10.06 -6.30 31.70
C ILE A 230 -9.29 -6.63 32.98
N LYS A 231 -9.94 -6.44 34.14
CA LYS A 231 -9.32 -6.64 35.46
C LYS A 231 -9.03 -8.11 35.79
N ASP A 232 -9.88 -9.02 35.33
CA ASP A 232 -9.75 -10.45 35.61
C ASP A 232 -10.04 -11.25 34.34
N ILE A 233 -8.96 -11.67 33.68
CA ILE A 233 -9.02 -12.43 32.44
C ILE A 233 -9.43 -13.89 32.68
N GLY A 234 -9.18 -14.44 33.88
CA GLY A 234 -9.52 -15.82 34.22
C GLY A 234 -11.03 -15.99 34.26
N ASN A 235 -11.70 -15.17 35.06
CA ASN A 235 -13.18 -15.14 35.10
C ASN A 235 -13.78 -14.70 33.76
N TYR A 236 -13.05 -13.93 32.95
CA TYR A 236 -13.51 -13.53 31.61
C TYR A 236 -13.70 -14.73 30.68
N PHE A 237 -12.75 -15.67 30.70
CA PHE A 237 -12.82 -16.89 29.88
C PHE A 237 -13.81 -17.93 30.40
N ASP A 238 -14.41 -17.72 31.57
CA ASP A 238 -15.45 -18.61 32.10
C ASP A 238 -16.84 -18.38 31.52
N ARG A 239 -17.01 -17.32 30.74
CA ARG A 239 -18.26 -17.03 30.02
C ARG A 239 -18.60 -18.12 29.02
N ALA A 240 -19.90 -18.29 28.78
CA ALA A 240 -20.42 -19.28 27.84
C ALA A 240 -19.87 -19.13 26.41
N GLU A 241 -19.50 -17.91 26.03
CA GLU A 241 -18.90 -17.57 24.74
C GLU A 241 -17.57 -18.28 24.48
N TYR A 242 -16.84 -18.67 25.54
CA TYR A 242 -15.53 -19.33 25.45
C TYR A 242 -15.59 -20.85 25.67
N ILE A 243 -16.77 -21.47 25.74
CA ILE A 243 -16.89 -22.92 25.95
C ILE A 243 -16.11 -23.71 24.88
N LYS A 244 -16.20 -23.29 23.62
CA LYS A 244 -15.47 -23.94 22.51
C LYS A 244 -13.96 -23.76 22.64
N TRP A 245 -13.53 -22.58 23.08
CA TRP A 245 -12.12 -22.26 23.30
C TRP A 245 -11.54 -23.07 24.47
N LYS A 246 -12.27 -23.17 25.58
CA LYS A 246 -11.89 -24.03 26.71
C LYS A 246 -11.78 -25.49 26.30
N SER A 247 -12.79 -26.01 25.59
CA SER A 247 -12.75 -27.37 25.06
C SER A 247 -11.56 -27.61 24.11
N PHE A 248 -11.13 -26.61 23.34
CA PHE A 248 -9.92 -26.70 22.54
C PHE A 248 -8.67 -26.79 23.41
N ARG A 249 -8.53 -25.90 24.42
CA ARG A 249 -7.39 -25.90 25.36
C ARG A 249 -7.27 -27.15 26.22
N ASP A 250 -8.36 -27.86 26.46
CA ASP A 250 -8.36 -29.13 27.19
C ASP A 250 -7.92 -30.31 26.31
N THR A 251 -7.72 -30.10 25.01
CA THR A 251 -7.23 -31.14 24.09
C THR A 251 -5.71 -31.24 24.14
N ASP A 252 -5.16 -32.46 24.09
CA ASP A 252 -3.71 -32.69 24.12
C ASP A 252 -2.98 -31.96 22.96
N ASP A 253 -3.60 -31.88 21.78
CA ASP A 253 -3.02 -31.23 20.59
C ASP A 253 -2.85 -29.70 20.77
N SER A 254 -3.55 -29.08 21.72
CA SER A 254 -3.47 -27.63 21.96
C SER A 254 -2.13 -27.18 22.55
N LEU A 255 -1.36 -28.11 23.13
CA LEU A 255 -0.03 -27.85 23.69
C LEU A 255 0.99 -27.42 22.64
N ILE A 256 0.71 -27.73 21.36
CA ILE A 256 1.60 -27.47 20.22
C ILE A 256 1.21 -26.16 19.50
N SER A 257 0.07 -25.55 19.86
CA SER A 257 -0.34 -24.23 19.38
C SER A 257 -0.10 -23.14 20.41
N GLY A 258 0.71 -22.13 20.08
CA GLY A 258 1.10 -21.01 20.94
C GLY A 258 0.65 -19.64 20.43
#